data_AF-A0A2V3PSV4-F1
#
_entry.id   AF-A0A2V3PSV4-F1
#
_cell.length_a   1.000
_cell.length_b   1.000
_cell.length_c   1.000
_cell.angle_alpha   90.00
_cell.angle_beta   90.00
_cell.angle_gamma   90.00
#
_symmetry.space_group_name_H-M   'P 1'
#
loop_
_entity.id
_entity.type
_entity.pdbx_description
1 polymer ?
#
loop_
_entity_poly.entity_id
_entity_poly.type
_entity_poly.pdbx_seq_one_letter_code
_entity_poly.pdbx_strand_id
1 'polypeptide(L)'
;MIQQRKKDYLQRLIEDFFARLHELIDAKKDLESVSTEKKRLIKECFFLFNNDFNISQEDSAETITIKIGDNDLIEQYAKLLLTKYEISDIKEAYQLHIALDLIEYLEATDKTYSWNRTILKEDILRLLDV
;
A
#
# COMPACT_ATOMS: atom_id res chain seq x y z
N MET A 1 -1.83 -18.58 17.83
CA MET A 1 -0.97 -17.59 18.54
C MET A 1 0.26 -17.15 17.73
N ILE A 2 1.03 -18.06 17.11
CA ILE A 2 2.23 -17.68 16.33
C ILE A 2 1.88 -16.84 15.08
N GLN A 3 0.81 -17.21 14.36
CA GLN A 3 0.34 -16.44 13.19
C GLN A 3 -0.14 -15.03 13.55
N GLN A 4 -0.89 -14.87 14.66
CA GLN A 4 -1.30 -13.55 15.13
C GLN A 4 -0.10 -12.66 15.51
N ARG A 5 0.89 -13.19 16.22
CA ARG A 5 2.11 -12.43 16.55
C ARG A 5 2.91 -12.03 15.32
N LYS A 6 2.94 -12.89 14.30
CA LYS A 6 3.56 -12.56 13.01
C LYS A 6 2.78 -11.46 12.29
N LYS A 7 1.44 -11.54 12.28
CA LYS A 7 0.57 -10.48 11.76
C LYS A 7 0.81 -9.14 12.47
N ASP A 8 0.75 -9.12 13.80
CA ASP A 8 0.94 -7.89 14.58
C ASP A 8 2.33 -7.28 14.36
N TYR A 9 3.35 -8.13 14.17
CA TYR A 9 4.70 -7.68 13.83
C TYR A 9 4.79 -7.07 12.44
N LEU A 10 4.21 -7.73 11.42
CA LEU A 10 4.16 -7.22 10.05
C LEU A 10 3.38 -5.90 9.98
N GLN A 11 2.24 -5.82 10.67
CA GLN A 11 1.46 -4.59 10.76
C GLN A 11 2.27 -3.44 11.37
N ARG A 12 2.93 -3.66 12.51
CA ARG A 12 3.81 -2.62 13.10
C ARG A 12 4.93 -2.21 12.17
N LEU A 13 5.55 -3.15 11.46
CA LEU A 13 6.62 -2.82 10.53
C LEU A 13 6.11 -1.94 9.38
N ILE A 14 4.90 -2.22 8.89
CA ILE A 14 4.22 -1.43 7.86
C ILE A 14 3.78 -0.06 8.40
N GLU A 15 3.35 0.04 9.65
CA GLU A 15 3.03 1.32 10.28
C GLU A 15 4.26 2.19 10.47
N ASP A 16 5.35 1.62 11.00
CA ASP A 16 6.66 2.28 11.14
C ASP A 16 7.18 2.74 9.77
N PHE A 17 6.92 1.96 8.73
CA PHE A 17 7.24 2.29 7.35
C PHE A 17 6.52 3.56 6.88
N PHE A 18 5.19 3.59 7.00
CA PHE A 18 4.40 4.75 6.58
C PHE A 18 4.73 5.99 7.43
N ALA A 19 5.00 5.83 8.73
CA ALA A 19 5.43 6.93 9.60
C ALA A 19 6.73 7.57 9.08
N ARG A 20 7.76 6.75 8.79
CA ARG A 20 9.04 7.24 8.22
C ARG A 20 8.85 7.89 6.86
N LEU A 21 7.96 7.34 6.03
CA LEU A 21 7.66 7.92 4.73
C LEU A 21 7.01 9.30 4.87
N HIS A 22 6.04 9.45 5.78
CA HIS A 22 5.42 10.75 6.06
C HIS A 22 6.44 11.76 6.58
N GLU A 23 7.34 11.38 7.49
CA GLU A 23 8.42 12.26 7.95
C GLU A 23 9.30 12.76 6.80
N LEU A 24 9.59 11.89 5.80
CA LEU A 24 10.36 12.26 4.61
C LEU A 24 9.55 13.09 3.61
N ILE A 25 8.23 12.99 3.60
CA ILE A 25 7.36 13.87 2.80
C ILE A 25 7.33 15.28 3.39
N ASP A 26 7.26 15.39 4.71
CA ASP A 26 7.17 16.67 5.41
C ASP A 26 8.54 17.36 5.59
N ALA A 27 9.62 16.59 5.64
CA ALA A 27 10.97 17.13 5.75
C ALA A 27 11.38 17.85 4.45
N LYS A 28 11.43 19.19 4.49
CA LYS A 28 12.06 20.07 3.49
C LYS A 28 13.60 19.93 3.44
N LYS A 29 14.12 18.71 3.46
CA LYS A 29 15.54 18.40 3.28
C LYS A 29 15.83 18.09 1.82
N ASP A 30 17.11 18.14 1.47
CA ASP A 30 17.68 17.95 0.13
C ASP A 30 16.87 16.96 -0.74
N LEU A 31 16.18 17.51 -1.75
CA LEU A 31 15.10 16.87 -2.51
C LEU A 31 15.53 15.55 -3.16
N GLU A 32 16.80 15.45 -3.56
CA GLU A 32 17.33 14.29 -4.27
C GLU A 32 17.60 13.11 -3.31
N SER A 33 18.20 13.39 -2.15
CA SER A 33 18.43 12.39 -1.10
C SER A 33 17.11 11.85 -0.54
N VAL A 34 16.12 12.74 -0.36
CA VAL A 34 14.78 12.39 0.12
C VAL A 34 14.04 11.54 -0.92
N SER A 35 14.12 11.89 -2.21
CA SER A 35 13.51 11.09 -3.28
C SER A 35 14.10 9.67 -3.35
N THR A 36 15.43 9.56 -3.22
CA THR A 36 16.12 8.26 -3.22
C THR A 36 15.68 7.39 -2.04
N GLU A 37 15.60 7.99 -0.85
CA GLU A 37 15.20 7.27 0.36
C GLU A 37 13.73 6.82 0.31
N LYS A 38 12.82 7.66 -0.19
CA LYS A 38 11.42 7.27 -0.42
C LYS A 38 11.30 6.07 -1.35
N LYS A 39 12.05 6.06 -2.46
CA LYS A 39 12.07 4.94 -3.42
C LYS A 39 12.66 3.67 -2.78
N ARG A 40 13.70 3.79 -1.95
CA ARG A 40 14.28 2.67 -1.21
C ARG A 40 13.25 2.05 -0.27
N LEU A 41 12.60 2.89 0.53
CA LEU A 41 11.56 2.51 1.45
C LEU A 41 10.45 1.73 0.71
N ILE A 42 9.86 2.29 -0.34
CA ILE A 42 8.78 1.60 -1.07
C ILE A 42 9.22 0.21 -1.55
N LYS A 43 10.44 0.09 -2.08
CA LYS A 43 10.99 -1.21 -2.50
C LYS A 43 11.10 -2.21 -1.35
N GLU A 44 11.51 -1.78 -0.17
CA GLU A 44 11.58 -2.64 1.02
C GLU A 44 10.19 -3.13 1.45
N CYS A 45 9.17 -2.27 1.38
CA CYS A 45 7.81 -2.67 1.70
C CYS A 45 7.26 -3.69 0.68
N PHE A 46 7.48 -3.47 -0.62
CA PHE A 46 7.14 -4.48 -1.64
C PHE A 46 7.92 -5.79 -1.45
N PHE A 47 9.19 -5.73 -1.08
CA PHE A 47 10.00 -6.90 -0.80
C PHE A 47 9.42 -7.71 0.37
N LEU A 48 8.93 -7.05 1.42
CA LEU A 48 8.26 -7.72 2.53
C LEU A 48 7.00 -8.45 2.07
N PHE A 49 6.13 -7.78 1.31
CA PHE A 49 4.92 -8.43 0.78
C PHE A 49 5.25 -9.60 -0.16
N ASN A 50 6.31 -9.48 -0.95
CA ASN A 50 6.81 -10.57 -1.78
C ASN A 50 7.33 -11.74 -0.93
N ASN A 51 8.18 -11.47 0.07
CA ASN A 51 8.81 -12.51 0.88
C ASN A 51 7.80 -13.24 1.80
N ASP A 52 6.84 -12.52 2.38
CA ASP A 52 5.89 -13.09 3.33
C ASP A 52 4.61 -13.66 2.68
N PHE A 53 4.20 -13.13 1.53
CA PHE A 53 2.94 -13.50 0.86
C PHE A 53 3.10 -13.94 -0.60
N ASN A 54 4.33 -13.94 -1.14
CA ASN A 54 4.63 -14.26 -2.54
C ASN A 54 3.86 -13.39 -3.54
N ILE A 55 3.73 -12.10 -3.24
CA ILE A 55 3.04 -11.12 -4.09
C ILE A 55 4.01 -10.50 -5.10
N SER A 56 3.62 -10.50 -6.36
CA SER A 56 4.27 -9.79 -7.47
C SER A 56 3.53 -8.49 -7.77
N GLN A 57 4.23 -7.50 -8.33
CA GLN A 57 3.60 -6.26 -8.83
C GLN A 57 2.76 -6.47 -10.12
N GLU A 58 2.81 -7.68 -10.68
CA GLU A 58 2.00 -8.12 -11.81
C GLU A 58 0.78 -8.94 -11.38
N ASP A 59 0.66 -9.26 -10.09
CA ASP A 59 -0.49 -10.00 -9.59
C ASP A 59 -1.78 -9.16 -9.72
N SER A 60 -2.87 -9.84 -10.08
CA SER A 60 -4.21 -9.23 -10.07
C SER A 60 -4.69 -8.96 -8.64
N ALA A 61 -5.67 -8.07 -8.50
CA ALA A 61 -6.32 -7.80 -7.21
C ALA A 61 -6.88 -9.09 -6.58
N GLU A 62 -7.51 -9.98 -7.36
CA GLU A 62 -8.02 -11.27 -6.89
C GLU A 62 -6.89 -12.17 -6.35
N THR A 63 -5.76 -12.24 -7.06
CA THR A 63 -4.61 -13.01 -6.60
C THR A 63 -4.05 -12.45 -5.28
N ILE A 64 -3.99 -11.12 -5.16
CA ILE A 64 -3.50 -10.44 -3.97
C ILE A 64 -4.40 -10.70 -2.76
N THR A 65 -5.73 -10.60 -2.92
CA THR A 65 -6.68 -10.84 -1.82
C THR A 65 -6.60 -12.28 -1.32
N ILE A 66 -6.45 -13.25 -2.23
CA ILE A 66 -6.27 -14.67 -1.86
C ILE A 66 -4.94 -14.90 -1.14
N LYS A 67 -3.83 -14.33 -1.63
CA LYS A 67 -2.50 -14.53 -1.04
C LYS A 67 -2.35 -13.88 0.34
N ILE A 68 -2.90 -12.68 0.54
CA ILE A 68 -2.84 -11.98 1.82
C ILE A 68 -3.86 -12.55 2.80
N GLY A 69 -5.11 -12.71 2.37
CA GLY A 69 -6.24 -13.21 3.17
C GLY A 69 -6.70 -12.32 4.33
N ASP A 70 -5.90 -11.32 4.72
CA ASP A 70 -6.14 -10.41 5.83
C ASP A 70 -6.50 -9.00 5.34
N ASN A 71 -7.67 -8.51 5.75
CA ASN A 71 -8.25 -7.26 5.26
C ASN A 71 -7.39 -6.02 5.58
N ASP A 72 -6.81 -5.97 6.78
CA ASP A 72 -5.96 -4.84 7.18
C ASP A 72 -4.73 -4.76 6.28
N LEU A 73 -4.09 -5.90 6.04
CA LEU A 73 -2.90 -5.98 5.18
C LEU A 73 -3.22 -5.71 3.71
N ILE A 74 -4.40 -6.11 3.22
CA ILE A 74 -4.89 -5.74 1.89
C ILE A 74 -5.05 -4.22 1.78
N GLU A 75 -5.65 -3.57 2.80
CA GLU A 75 -5.79 -2.11 2.83
C GLU A 75 -4.41 -1.42 2.80
N GLN A 76 -3.44 -1.94 3.57
CA GLN A 76 -2.07 -1.42 3.56
C GLN A 76 -1.38 -1.59 2.20
N TYR A 77 -1.62 -2.71 1.51
CA TYR A 77 -1.07 -2.94 0.17
C TYR A 77 -1.66 -1.96 -0.86
N ALA A 78 -2.97 -1.70 -0.80
CA ALA A 78 -3.60 -0.69 -1.65
C ALA A 78 -3.03 0.71 -1.41
N LYS A 79 -2.79 1.10 -0.15
CA LYS A 79 -2.08 2.34 0.20
C LYS A 79 -0.68 2.38 -0.41
N LEU A 80 0.09 1.29 -0.31
CA LEU A 80 1.44 1.20 -0.87
C LEU A 80 1.45 1.42 -2.40
N LEU A 81 0.48 0.86 -3.13
CA LEU A 81 0.33 1.05 -4.58
C LEU A 81 0.07 2.53 -4.92
N LEU A 82 -0.87 3.17 -4.22
CA LEU A 82 -1.16 4.60 -4.38
C LEU A 82 0.10 5.44 -4.11
N THR A 83 0.75 5.21 -2.98
CA THR A 83 1.95 5.96 -2.59
C THR A 83 3.08 5.79 -3.60
N LYS A 84 3.29 4.57 -4.12
CA LYS A 84 4.26 4.33 -5.20
C LYS A 84 3.92 5.17 -6.42
N TYR A 85 2.64 5.19 -6.83
CA TYR A 85 2.20 6.01 -7.94
C TYR A 85 2.52 7.48 -7.73
N GLU A 86 2.26 8.03 -6.53
CA GLU A 86 2.50 9.45 -6.22
C GLU A 86 3.98 9.83 -6.32
N ILE A 87 4.87 8.99 -5.78
CA ILE A 87 6.31 9.32 -5.70
C ILE A 87 7.14 8.86 -6.91
N SER A 88 6.61 7.97 -7.75
CA SER A 88 7.32 7.45 -8.92
C SER A 88 7.34 8.47 -10.05
N ASP A 89 8.45 8.55 -10.77
CA ASP A 89 8.55 9.38 -11.99
C ASP A 89 7.74 8.75 -13.13
N ILE A 90 7.71 7.41 -13.18
CA ILE A 90 6.92 6.64 -14.14
C ILE A 90 5.59 6.29 -13.47
N LYS A 91 4.50 6.84 -14.02
CA LYS A 91 3.14 6.63 -13.53
C LYS A 91 2.54 5.36 -14.12
N GLU A 92 2.34 4.36 -13.28
CA GLU A 92 1.79 3.05 -13.66
C GLU A 92 0.29 3.01 -13.30
N ALA A 93 -0.56 3.59 -14.15
CA ALA A 93 -2.00 3.72 -13.89
C ALA A 93 -2.70 2.37 -13.61
N TYR A 94 -2.22 1.27 -14.20
CA TYR A 94 -2.76 -0.06 -13.93
C TYR A 94 -2.67 -0.46 -12.44
N GLN A 95 -1.66 0.04 -11.71
CA GLN A 95 -1.53 -0.23 -10.27
C GLN A 95 -2.56 0.54 -9.44
N LEU A 96 -3.02 1.70 -9.92
CA LEU A 96 -4.14 2.41 -9.30
C LEU A 96 -5.46 1.66 -9.51
N HIS A 97 -5.67 1.05 -10.69
CA HIS A 97 -6.82 0.16 -10.90
C HIS A 97 -6.78 -1.05 -9.95
N ILE A 98 -5.62 -1.69 -9.80
CA ILE A 98 -5.47 -2.78 -8.82
C ILE A 98 -5.78 -2.27 -7.40
N ALA A 99 -5.26 -1.10 -7.02
CA ALA A 99 -5.53 -0.52 -5.71
C ALA A 99 -7.03 -0.25 -5.50
N LEU A 100 -7.72 0.26 -6.52
CA LEU A 100 -9.17 0.48 -6.48
C LEU A 100 -9.93 -0.84 -6.28
N ASP A 101 -9.63 -1.86 -7.08
CA ASP A 101 -10.26 -3.18 -7.00
C ASP A 101 -10.09 -3.81 -5.60
N LEU A 102 -8.92 -3.64 -4.97
CA LEU A 102 -8.68 -4.10 -3.60
C LEU A 102 -9.56 -3.37 -2.58
N ILE A 103 -9.76 -2.06 -2.73
CA ILE A 103 -10.62 -1.29 -1.82
C ILE A 103 -12.08 -1.64 -2.03
N GLU A 104 -12.54 -1.82 -3.28
CA GLU A 104 -13.90 -2.26 -3.56
C GLU A 104 -14.18 -3.67 -3.01
N TYR A 105 -13.20 -4.58 -3.12
CA TYR A 105 -13.26 -5.87 -2.46
C TYR A 105 -13.43 -5.73 -0.94
N LEU A 106 -12.67 -4.84 -0.29
CA LEU A 106 -12.78 -4.60 1.15
C LEU A 106 -14.12 -3.99 1.54
N GLU A 107 -14.67 -3.06 0.75
CA GLU A 107 -16.01 -2.49 0.99
C GLU A 107 -17.12 -3.55 0.86
N ALA A 108 -16.96 -4.50 -0.07
CA ALA A 108 -17.91 -5.58 -0.28
C ALA A 108 -17.84 -6.65 0.83
N THR A 109 -16.64 -6.93 1.35
CA THR A 109 -16.40 -8.04 2.28
C THR A 109 -16.39 -7.62 3.75
N ASP A 110 -15.93 -6.41 4.08
CA ASP A 110 -15.89 -5.87 5.43
C ASP A 110 -16.88 -4.73 5.61
N LYS A 111 -18.01 -5.05 6.27
CA LYS A 111 -19.09 -4.11 6.59
C LYS A 111 -18.74 -3.11 7.69
N THR A 112 -17.56 -3.22 8.29
CA THR A 112 -17.09 -2.23 9.26
C THR A 112 -16.78 -0.95 8.51
N TYR A 113 -17.43 0.14 8.89
CA TYR A 113 -17.16 1.44 8.32
C TYR A 113 -15.73 1.87 8.61
N SER A 114 -14.99 2.27 7.56
CA SER A 114 -13.64 2.81 7.68
C SER A 114 -13.53 4.10 6.87
N TRP A 115 -13.39 5.21 7.58
CA TRP A 115 -13.15 6.53 6.97
C TRP A 115 -11.88 6.53 6.11
N ASN A 116 -10.84 5.80 6.54
CA ASN A 116 -9.59 5.69 5.80
C ASN A 116 -9.78 4.99 4.45
N ARG A 117 -10.65 3.97 4.38
CA ARG A 117 -10.98 3.30 3.11
C ARG A 117 -11.71 4.24 2.16
N THR A 118 -12.67 5.01 2.66
CA THR A 118 -13.38 6.00 1.85
C THR A 118 -12.44 7.07 1.29
N ILE A 119 -11.57 7.66 2.12
CA ILE A 119 -10.58 8.64 1.64
C ILE A 119 -9.68 8.02 0.57
N LEU A 120 -9.13 6.83 0.85
CA LEU A 120 -8.22 6.15 -0.05
C LEU A 120 -8.86 5.87 -1.42
N LYS A 121 -10.13 5.45 -1.43
CA LYS A 121 -10.90 5.25 -2.66
C LYS A 121 -11.03 6.54 -3.47
N GLU A 122 -11.44 7.63 -2.82
CA GLU A 122 -11.61 8.93 -3.48
C GLU A 122 -10.27 9.47 -4.02
N ASP A 123 -9.18 9.31 -3.28
CA ASP A 123 -7.85 9.71 -3.72
C ASP A 123 -7.40 8.91 -4.96
N ILE A 124 -7.66 7.60 -5.01
CA ILE A 124 -7.37 6.75 -6.17
C ILE A 124 -8.21 7.18 -7.38
N LEU A 125 -9.53 7.35 -7.20
CA LEU A 125 -10.44 7.77 -8.27
C LEU A 125 -10.04 9.11 -8.86
N ARG A 126 -9.72 10.09 -8.00
CA ARG A 126 -9.24 11.41 -8.44
C ARG A 126 -7.99 11.32 -9.31
N LEU A 127 -7.07 10.39 -9.02
CA LEU A 127 -5.85 10.21 -9.81
C LEU A 127 -6.07 9.44 -11.12
N LEU A 128 -7.12 8.63 -11.20
CA LEU A 128 -7.52 7.91 -12.41
C LEU A 128 -8.32 8.78 -13.40
N ASP A 129 -9.03 9.79 -12.89
CA ASP A 129 -9.81 10.74 -13.70
C ASP A 129 -8.95 11.82 -14.40
N VAL A 130 -7.65 11.88 -14.11
CA VAL A 130 -6.66 12.83 -14.67
C VAL A 130 -5.96 12.25 -15.88
#